data_AF-A0A8T5BXF8-F1
#
_entry.id   AF-A0A8T5BXF8-F1
#
_cell.length_a   1.000
_cell.length_b   1.000
_cell.length_c   1.000
_cell.angle_alpha   90.00
_cell.angle_beta   90.00
_cell.angle_gamma   90.00
#
_symmetry.space_group_name_H-M   'P 1'
#
loop_
_entity.id
_entity.type
_entity.pdbx_description
1 polymer ?
#
loop_
_entity_poly.entity_id
_entity_poly.type
_entity_poly.pdbx_seq_one_letter_code
_entity_poly.pdbx_strand_id
1 'polypeptide(L)'
;MSEDAEEVKRLLAIKRKMEKRVEDLKAELEEAQSILEVINSLILSKGFKRADTIAKTPPVTPETPEKFKEVIQLNTISGEPLARIYVGESKLKVVLDKKLDPSTPPFKQFLIERVLEKMHEKDLKLVEAGQLKPSEVFSYEIINDGNLVSEIIIKNFNEERLRDLKSSIRWTLEKMYEKTKGKGALET
;
A
#
# COMPACT_ATOMS: atom_id res chain seq x y z
N MET A 1 1.44 32.67 37.47
CA MET A 1 0.93 31.93 38.65
C MET A 1 -0.55 31.58 38.50
N SER A 2 -1.45 32.52 38.17
CA SER A 2 -2.88 32.17 37.97
C SER A 2 -3.25 31.80 36.53
N GLU A 3 -2.57 32.36 35.51
CA GLU A 3 -2.80 32.02 34.10
C GLU A 3 -2.33 30.61 33.74
N ASP A 4 -1.17 30.18 34.24
CA ASP A 4 -0.62 28.84 34.00
C ASP A 4 -1.57 27.73 34.49
N ALA A 5 -2.24 27.95 35.63
CA ALA A 5 -3.20 27.01 36.19
C ALA A 5 -4.50 26.91 35.37
N GLU A 6 -4.97 28.05 34.83
CA GLU A 6 -6.11 28.11 33.90
C GLU A 6 -5.79 27.39 32.59
N GLU A 7 -4.58 27.56 32.05
CA GLU A 7 -4.14 26.92 30.81
C GLU A 7 -4.02 25.40 30.96
N VAL A 8 -3.42 24.93 32.06
CA VAL A 8 -3.35 23.49 32.38
C VAL A 8 -4.75 22.87 32.49
N LYS A 9 -5.70 23.60 33.09
CA LYS A 9 -7.09 23.12 33.22
C LYS A 9 -7.79 23.01 31.85
N ARG A 10 -7.55 23.95 30.93
CA ARG A 10 -8.05 23.88 29.55
C ARG A 10 -7.44 22.71 28.79
N LEU A 11 -6.13 22.49 28.91
CA LEU A 11 -5.44 21.37 28.26
C LEU A 11 -5.97 20.02 28.75
N LEU A 12 -6.21 19.86 30.05
CA LEU A 12 -6.81 18.65 30.60
C LEU A 12 -8.23 18.40 30.09
N ALA A 13 -9.03 19.47 29.92
CA ALA A 13 -10.37 19.36 29.35
C ALA A 13 -10.33 18.94 27.87
N ILE A 14 -9.42 19.50 27.08
CA ILE A 14 -9.22 19.13 25.68
C ILE A 14 -8.72 17.68 25.57
N LYS A 15 -7.75 17.28 26.39
CA LYS A 15 -7.24 15.91 26.44
C LYS A 15 -8.37 14.92 26.69
N ARG A 16 -9.20 15.14 27.72
CA ARG A 16 -10.36 14.29 28.02
C ARG A 16 -11.35 14.21 26.86
N LYS A 17 -11.61 15.34 26.18
CA LYS A 17 -12.52 15.36 25.02
C LYS A 17 -11.96 14.53 23.86
N MET A 18 -10.65 14.60 23.61
CA MET A 18 -9.99 13.82 22.57
C MET A 18 -9.92 12.34 22.93
N GLU A 19 -9.60 12.01 24.18
CA GLU A 19 -9.59 10.62 24.69
C GLU A 19 -10.96 9.97 24.53
N LYS A 20 -12.04 10.68 24.90
CA LYS A 20 -13.40 10.19 24.70
C LYS A 20 -13.73 9.96 23.22
N ARG A 21 -13.36 10.90 22.33
CA ARG A 21 -13.64 10.74 20.90
C ARG A 21 -12.85 9.61 20.26
N VAL A 22 -11.63 9.34 20.74
CA VAL A 22 -10.85 8.17 20.34
C VAL A 22 -11.53 6.88 20.78
N GLU A 23 -12.08 6.84 22.00
CA GLU A 23 -12.83 5.68 22.50
C GLU A 23 -14.11 5.42 21.69
N ASP A 24 -14.93 6.45 21.44
CA ASP A 24 -16.12 6.35 20.59
C ASP A 24 -15.79 5.83 19.19
N LEU A 25 -14.74 6.38 18.54
CA LEU A 25 -14.32 5.93 17.21
C LEU A 25 -13.79 4.49 17.20
N LYS A 26 -13.14 4.05 18.28
CA LYS A 26 -12.71 2.65 18.41
C LYS A 26 -13.91 1.72 18.53
N ALA A 27 -14.91 2.08 19.32
CA ALA A 27 -16.14 1.30 19.45
C ALA A 27 -16.89 1.19 18.12
N GLU A 28 -17.03 2.31 17.39
CA GLU A 28 -17.65 2.34 16.05
C GLU A 28 -16.88 1.46 15.05
N LEU A 29 -15.55 1.44 15.15
CA LEU A 29 -14.69 0.58 14.34
C LEU A 29 -14.84 -0.90 14.70
N GLU A 30 -14.90 -1.26 15.98
CA GLU A 30 -15.14 -2.64 16.42
C GLU A 30 -16.51 -3.15 15.97
N GLU A 31 -17.55 -2.31 16.03
CA GLU A 31 -18.88 -2.65 15.54
C GLU A 31 -18.87 -2.92 14.03
N ALA A 32 -18.26 -2.02 13.24
CA ALA A 32 -18.12 -2.21 11.80
C ALA A 32 -17.32 -3.48 11.45
N GLN A 33 -16.25 -3.78 12.20
CA GLN A 33 -15.47 -5.01 12.03
C GLN A 33 -16.31 -6.25 12.34
N SER A 34 -17.10 -6.25 13.41
CA SER A 34 -17.97 -7.38 13.75
C SER A 34 -19.02 -7.64 12.66
N ILE A 35 -19.63 -6.59 12.12
CA ILE A 35 -20.57 -6.69 10.99
C ILE A 35 -19.87 -7.29 9.76
N LEU A 36 -18.65 -6.84 9.45
CA LEU A 36 -17.86 -7.38 8.35
C LEU A 36 -17.53 -8.86 8.54
N GLU A 37 -17.22 -9.31 9.77
CA GLU A 37 -16.98 -10.73 10.05
C GLU A 37 -18.23 -11.60 9.84
N VAL A 38 -19.41 -11.09 10.23
CA VAL A 38 -20.69 -11.75 9.98
C VAL A 38 -20.96 -11.85 8.47
N ILE A 39 -20.74 -10.77 7.72
CA ILE A 39 -20.89 -10.77 6.26
C ILE A 39 -19.92 -11.77 5.62
N ASN A 40 -18.66 -11.81 6.07
CA ASN A 40 -17.66 -12.74 5.57
C ASN A 40 -18.07 -14.20 5.84
N SER A 41 -18.56 -14.49 7.04
CA SER A 41 -19.10 -15.82 7.40
C SER A 41 -20.29 -16.22 6.51
N LEU A 42 -21.17 -15.26 6.19
CA LEU A 42 -22.28 -15.48 5.26
C LEU A 42 -21.79 -15.74 3.83
N ILE A 43 -20.79 -15.00 3.35
CA ILE A 43 -20.17 -15.22 2.03
C ILE A 43 -19.50 -16.58 1.98
N LEU A 44 -18.76 -16.99 3.01
CA LEU A 44 -18.16 -18.32 3.09
C LEU A 44 -19.25 -19.39 3.09
N SER A 45 -20.31 -19.24 3.90
CA SER A 45 -21.41 -20.21 3.93
C SER A 45 -22.14 -20.34 2.58
N LYS A 46 -22.29 -19.24 1.82
CA LYS A 46 -22.94 -19.24 0.50
C LYS A 46 -21.97 -19.57 -0.66
N GLY A 47 -20.68 -19.36 -0.47
CA GLY A 47 -19.61 -19.55 -1.47
C GLY A 47 -18.98 -20.95 -1.45
N PHE A 48 -19.16 -21.74 -0.40
CA PHE A 48 -18.66 -23.11 -0.29
C PHE A 48 -19.57 -24.17 -0.98
N LYS A 49 -19.81 -23.98 -2.28
CA LYS A 49 -20.09 -25.09 -3.20
C LYS A 49 -19.06 -25.08 -4.33
N ARG A 50 -17.78 -25.30 -4.00
CA ARG A 50 -16.81 -26.13 -4.74
C ARG A 50 -15.36 -25.86 -4.28
N ALA A 51 -14.70 -26.97 -3.94
CA ALA A 51 -13.27 -27.22 -3.93
C ALA A 51 -12.45 -26.67 -2.75
N ASP A 52 -12.26 -27.55 -1.78
CA ASP A 52 -11.11 -27.72 -0.89
C ASP A 52 -9.76 -27.22 -1.41
N THR A 53 -8.99 -26.51 -0.57
CA THR A 53 -7.63 -26.89 -0.09
C THR A 53 -6.99 -25.77 0.77
N ILE A 54 -6.84 -26.04 2.09
CA ILE A 54 -5.64 -25.94 2.96
C ILE A 54 -4.64 -24.76 2.66
N ALA A 55 -4.18 -23.86 3.55
CA ALA A 55 -3.99 -23.81 5.01
C ALA A 55 -3.64 -22.39 5.56
N LYS A 56 -3.98 -22.17 6.87
CA LYS A 56 -3.30 -21.41 7.97
C LYS A 56 -2.94 -19.89 7.84
N THR A 57 -3.83 -19.03 8.39
CA THR A 57 -3.70 -17.88 9.38
C THR A 57 -2.37 -17.12 9.65
N PRO A 58 -2.35 -15.86 10.19
CA PRO A 58 -3.31 -14.71 10.24
C PRO A 58 -2.61 -13.29 10.04
N PRO A 59 -3.14 -12.10 10.48
CA PRO A 59 -4.13 -11.24 9.81
C PRO A 59 -3.71 -9.74 9.63
N VAL A 60 -4.03 -9.09 8.50
CA VAL A 60 -4.33 -7.62 8.42
C VAL A 60 -5.24 -7.35 7.19
N THR A 61 -6.39 -6.73 7.43
CA THR A 61 -7.44 -6.26 6.48
C THR A 61 -7.18 -4.78 6.12
N PRO A 62 -7.76 -4.11 5.09
CA PRO A 62 -8.66 -4.50 3.99
C PRO A 62 -7.97 -4.33 2.61
N GLU A 63 -8.41 -4.99 1.56
CA GLU A 63 -9.30 -4.43 0.53
C GLU A 63 -9.51 -5.58 -0.45
N THR A 64 -10.77 -5.93 -0.75
CA THR A 64 -11.22 -6.73 -1.90
C THR A 64 -10.38 -7.98 -2.23
N PRO A 65 -10.89 -9.21 -2.12
CA PRO A 65 -10.29 -10.32 -2.86
C PRO A 65 -10.63 -10.15 -4.35
N GLU A 66 -10.07 -9.13 -5.00
CA GLU A 66 -9.59 -9.33 -6.35
C GLU A 66 -8.66 -10.53 -6.21
N LYS A 67 -9.00 -11.64 -6.88
CA LYS A 67 -8.20 -12.85 -6.85
C LYS A 67 -6.82 -12.50 -7.38
N PHE A 68 -5.89 -12.15 -6.50
CA PHE A 68 -4.49 -12.00 -6.85
C PHE A 68 -4.00 -13.39 -7.20
N LYS A 69 -3.80 -13.62 -8.50
CA LYS A 69 -3.45 -14.92 -9.08
C LYS A 69 -2.04 -15.34 -8.67
N GLU A 70 -1.17 -14.37 -8.42
CA GLU A 70 0.24 -14.61 -8.10
C GLU A 70 0.75 -13.65 -7.03
N VAL A 71 1.44 -14.20 -6.03
CA VAL A 71 2.18 -13.43 -5.02
C VAL A 71 3.67 -13.66 -5.26
N ILE A 72 4.38 -12.59 -5.61
CA ILE A 72 5.80 -12.61 -5.88
C ILE A 72 6.50 -11.90 -4.72
N GLN A 73 7.34 -12.62 -3.99
CA GLN A 73 8.21 -12.01 -3.00
C GLN A 73 9.45 -11.40 -3.67
N LEU A 74 9.74 -10.15 -3.34
CA LEU A 74 10.97 -9.47 -3.73
C LEU A 74 11.95 -9.51 -2.57
N ASN A 75 13.13 -10.09 -2.82
CA ASN A 75 14.21 -10.17 -1.85
C ASN A 75 15.42 -9.36 -2.35
N THR A 76 16.23 -8.86 -1.42
CA THR A 76 17.55 -8.30 -1.70
C THR A 76 18.49 -9.37 -2.25
N ILE A 77 19.61 -8.95 -2.84
CA ILE A 77 20.75 -9.84 -3.14
C ILE A 77 21.23 -10.60 -1.89
N SER A 78 21.07 -10.02 -0.70
CA SER A 78 21.40 -10.65 0.59
C SER A 78 20.31 -11.60 1.12
N GLY A 79 19.20 -11.78 0.40
CA GLY A 79 18.10 -12.68 0.77
C GLY A 79 17.03 -12.08 1.69
N GLU A 80 17.17 -10.83 2.13
CA GLU A 80 16.19 -10.17 3.01
C GLU A 80 14.91 -9.80 2.24
N PRO A 81 13.69 -10.02 2.78
CA PRO A 81 12.45 -9.59 2.15
C PRO A 81 12.38 -8.05 2.09
N LEU A 82 12.08 -7.52 0.91
CA LEU A 82 11.87 -6.08 0.68
C LEU A 82 10.39 -5.74 0.47
N ALA A 83 9.71 -6.53 -0.35
CA ALA A 83 8.32 -6.28 -0.71
C ALA A 83 7.64 -7.55 -1.22
N ARG A 84 6.31 -7.55 -1.25
CA ARG A 84 5.47 -8.57 -1.86
C ARG A 84 4.62 -7.92 -2.94
N ILE A 85 4.67 -8.47 -4.14
CA ILE A 85 3.86 -8.03 -5.27
C ILE A 85 2.69 -9.01 -5.40
N TYR A 86 1.48 -8.48 -5.38
CA TYR A 86 0.23 -9.19 -5.59
C TYR A 86 -0.28 -8.80 -6.98
N VAL A 87 -0.35 -9.79 -7.89
CA VAL A 87 -0.79 -9.60 -9.28
C VAL A 87 -2.23 -10.07 -9.43
N GLY A 88 -3.16 -9.13 -9.61
CA GLY A 88 -4.58 -9.38 -9.88
C GLY A 88 -4.88 -9.36 -11.38
N GLU A 89 -6.16 -9.52 -11.74
CA GLU A 89 -6.58 -9.50 -13.15
C GLU A 89 -6.45 -8.11 -13.78
N SER A 90 -6.69 -7.06 -13.00
CA SER A 90 -6.67 -5.65 -13.43
C SER A 90 -5.92 -4.71 -12.49
N LYS A 91 -5.49 -5.22 -11.32
CA LYS A 91 -4.81 -4.46 -10.26
C LYS A 91 -3.52 -5.16 -9.83
N LEU A 92 -2.45 -4.38 -9.71
CA LEU A 92 -1.15 -4.80 -9.19
C LEU A 92 -0.95 -4.07 -7.87
N LYS A 93 -0.78 -4.81 -6.77
CA LYS A 93 -0.54 -4.24 -5.44
C LYS A 93 0.85 -4.63 -4.98
N VAL A 94 1.67 -3.65 -4.64
CA VAL A 94 3.02 -3.85 -4.11
C VAL A 94 2.98 -3.43 -2.64
N VAL A 95 3.24 -4.36 -1.74
CA VAL A 95 3.31 -4.11 -0.30
C VAL A 95 4.76 -4.18 0.13
N LEU A 96 5.28 -3.09 0.68
CA LEU A 96 6.64 -3.05 1.18
C LEU A 96 6.69 -3.71 2.56
N ASP A 97 7.62 -4.65 2.75
CA ASP A 97 7.86 -5.32 4.03
C ASP A 97 8.70 -4.42 4.96
N LYS A 98 9.55 -3.57 4.37
CA LYS A 98 10.32 -2.53 5.07
C LYS A 98 9.83 -1.14 4.70
N LYS A 99 9.63 -0.30 5.72
CA LYS A 99 9.22 1.09 5.54
C LYS A 99 10.38 1.89 4.91
N LEU A 100 10.20 2.37 3.68
CA LEU A 100 11.20 3.14 2.94
C LEU A 100 10.73 4.58 2.76
N ASP A 101 11.63 5.55 2.91
CA ASP A 101 11.28 6.96 2.74
C ASP A 101 11.17 7.32 1.25
N PRO A 102 10.03 7.84 0.77
CA PRO A 102 9.80 8.18 -0.64
C PRO A 102 10.73 9.27 -1.17
N SER A 103 11.34 10.07 -0.27
CA SER A 103 12.33 11.08 -0.63
C SER A 103 13.70 10.47 -0.89
N THR A 104 13.90 9.19 -0.60
CA THR A 104 15.15 8.48 -0.88
C THR A 104 15.29 8.28 -2.40
N PRO A 105 16.30 8.89 -3.05
CA PRO A 105 16.55 8.62 -4.46
C PRO A 105 16.94 7.15 -4.64
N PRO A 106 16.45 6.47 -5.71
CA PRO A 106 15.85 7.05 -6.91
C PRO A 106 14.31 6.99 -6.97
N PHE A 107 13.59 6.84 -5.85
CA PHE A 107 12.14 6.55 -5.86
C PHE A 107 11.31 7.51 -6.72
N LYS A 108 11.34 8.81 -6.39
CA LYS A 108 10.58 9.81 -7.14
C LYS A 108 11.08 9.94 -8.59
N GLN A 109 12.37 10.12 -8.79
CA GLN A 109 12.94 10.44 -10.11
C GLN A 109 12.90 9.28 -11.10
N PHE A 110 12.99 8.04 -10.61
CA PHE A 110 12.99 6.86 -11.46
C PHE A 110 11.63 6.18 -11.48
N LEU A 111 11.13 5.73 -10.33
CA LEU A 111 9.90 4.93 -10.32
C LEU A 111 8.69 5.77 -10.70
N ILE A 112 8.54 6.96 -10.12
CA ILE A 112 7.39 7.83 -10.42
C ILE A 112 7.59 8.51 -11.78
N GLU A 113 8.57 9.39 -11.91
CA GLU A 113 8.71 10.28 -13.08
C GLU A 113 9.11 9.54 -14.36
N ARG A 114 9.98 8.53 -14.27
CA ARG A 114 10.54 7.87 -15.48
C ARG A 114 9.77 6.62 -15.91
N VAL A 115 9.15 5.92 -14.97
CA VAL A 115 8.43 4.67 -15.25
C VAL A 115 6.93 4.89 -15.25
N LEU A 116 6.34 5.26 -14.10
CA LEU A 116 4.88 5.36 -13.95
C LEU A 116 4.26 6.52 -14.76
N GLU A 117 4.79 7.73 -14.63
CA GLU A 117 4.35 8.91 -15.40
C GLU A 117 4.50 8.66 -16.90
N LYS A 118 5.64 8.10 -17.33
CA LYS A 118 5.89 7.85 -18.75
C LYS A 118 4.91 6.84 -19.36
N MET A 119 4.40 5.89 -18.57
CA MET A 119 3.32 4.98 -18.98
C MET A 119 1.98 5.70 -19.02
N HIS A 120 1.69 6.56 -18.05
CA HIS A 120 0.47 7.37 -18.00
C HIS A 120 0.36 8.34 -19.19
N GLU A 121 1.43 9.11 -19.46
CA GLU A 121 1.48 10.07 -20.58
C GLU A 121 1.30 9.41 -21.94
N LYS A 122 1.84 8.20 -22.13
CA LYS A 122 1.64 7.42 -23.36
C LYS A 122 0.16 7.06 -23.54
N ASP A 123 -0.50 6.62 -22.48
CA ASP A 123 -1.91 6.28 -22.53
C ASP A 123 -2.80 7.51 -22.75
N LEU A 124 -2.47 8.64 -22.13
CA LEU A 124 -3.17 9.92 -22.40
C LEU A 124 -3.12 10.30 -23.89
N LYS A 125 -1.96 10.18 -24.54
CA LYS A 125 -1.83 10.43 -25.98
C LYS A 125 -2.66 9.47 -26.83
N LEU A 126 -2.79 8.21 -26.41
CA LEU A 126 -3.65 7.23 -27.08
C LEU A 126 -5.13 7.54 -26.88
N VAL A 127 -5.52 8.10 -25.73
CA VAL A 127 -6.88 8.60 -25.50
C VAL A 127 -7.18 9.80 -26.38
N GLU A 128 -6.26 10.77 -26.49
CA GLU A 128 -6.39 11.92 -27.39
C GLU A 128 -6.52 11.47 -28.86
N ALA A 129 -5.81 10.41 -29.24
CA ALA A 129 -5.91 9.79 -30.56
C ALA A 129 -7.17 8.91 -30.74
N GLY A 130 -8.01 8.75 -29.71
CA GLY A 130 -9.21 7.91 -29.73
C GLY A 130 -8.94 6.40 -29.78
N GLN A 131 -7.70 5.97 -29.54
CA GLN A 131 -7.27 4.57 -29.59
C GLN A 131 -7.39 3.86 -28.23
N LEU A 132 -7.59 4.61 -27.15
CA LEU A 132 -7.75 4.11 -25.79
C LEU A 132 -8.90 4.84 -25.09
N LYS A 133 -9.65 4.15 -24.23
CA LYS A 133 -10.69 4.80 -23.42
C LYS A 133 -10.08 5.48 -22.20
N PRO A 134 -10.64 6.60 -21.71
CA PRO A 134 -10.19 7.24 -20.48
C PRO A 134 -10.20 6.30 -19.26
N SER A 135 -11.12 5.33 -19.23
CA SER A 135 -11.23 4.32 -18.18
C SER A 135 -10.12 3.27 -18.20
N GLU A 136 -9.41 3.13 -19.32
CA GLU A 136 -8.34 2.14 -19.54
C GLU A 136 -6.95 2.75 -19.41
N VAL A 137 -6.86 4.04 -19.06
CA VAL A 137 -5.60 4.74 -18.85
C VAL A 137 -4.87 4.14 -17.66
N PHE A 138 -3.58 3.86 -17.84
CA PHE A 138 -2.68 3.47 -16.77
C PHE A 138 -2.80 4.43 -15.58
N SER A 139 -3.04 3.89 -14.38
CA SER A 139 -3.13 4.70 -13.17
C SER A 139 -2.38 4.04 -12.03
N TYR A 140 -1.83 4.86 -11.14
CA TYR A 140 -1.08 4.41 -9.98
C TYR A 140 -1.44 5.25 -8.76
N GLU A 141 -1.31 4.65 -7.58
CA GLU A 141 -1.55 5.27 -6.28
C GLU A 141 -0.47 4.80 -5.31
N ILE A 142 0.08 5.74 -4.55
CA ILE A 142 1.15 5.47 -3.58
C ILE A 142 0.57 5.72 -2.20
N ILE A 143 0.47 4.66 -1.40
CA ILE A 143 -0.02 4.71 -0.04
C ILE A 143 1.18 4.84 0.90
N ASN A 144 1.17 5.91 1.68
CA ASN A 144 2.20 6.18 2.68
C ASN A 144 1.62 5.96 4.08
N ASP A 145 2.38 5.27 4.94
CA ASP A 145 2.15 5.22 6.38
C ASP A 145 3.02 6.29 7.04
N GLY A 146 2.39 7.45 7.32
CA GLY A 146 3.11 8.63 7.78
C GLY A 146 4.04 9.19 6.71
N ASN A 147 5.35 9.15 6.96
CA ASN A 147 6.38 9.69 6.05
C ASN A 147 7.04 8.60 5.20
N LEU A 148 6.56 7.35 5.27
CA LEU A 148 7.20 6.19 4.65
C LEU A 148 6.23 5.51 3.68
N VAL A 149 6.74 5.03 2.56
CA VAL A 149 5.94 4.29 1.58
C VAL A 149 5.60 2.93 2.17
N SER A 150 4.31 2.57 2.11
CA SER A 150 3.82 1.28 2.55
C SER A 150 3.31 0.44 1.41
N GLU A 151 2.53 1.04 0.49
CA GLU A 151 1.98 0.31 -0.64
C GLU A 151 2.00 1.11 -1.93
N ILE A 152 2.07 0.40 -3.05
CA ILE A 152 1.91 0.97 -4.39
C ILE A 152 0.85 0.17 -5.12
N ILE A 153 -0.23 0.83 -5.52
CA ILE A 153 -1.34 0.25 -6.26
C ILE A 153 -1.24 0.72 -7.70
N ILE A 154 -1.28 -0.19 -8.65
CA ILE A 154 -1.25 0.09 -10.09
C ILE A 154 -2.47 -0.58 -10.73
N LYS A 155 -3.16 0.14 -11.62
CA LYS A 155 -4.33 -0.34 -12.34
C LYS A 155 -4.11 -0.18 -13.85
N ASN A 156 -4.83 -0.96 -14.65
CA ASN A 156 -4.77 -0.94 -16.11
C ASN A 156 -3.35 -1.22 -16.65
N PHE A 157 -2.78 -2.36 -16.26
CA PHE A 157 -1.51 -2.87 -16.76
C PHE A 157 -1.71 -4.13 -17.62
N ASN A 158 -0.77 -4.41 -18.52
CA ASN A 158 -0.73 -5.62 -19.35
C ASN A 158 0.51 -6.48 -18.98
N GLU A 159 0.64 -7.68 -19.54
CA GLU A 159 1.75 -8.60 -19.20
C GLU A 159 3.15 -8.01 -19.48
N GLU A 160 3.29 -7.21 -20.55
CA GLU A 160 4.53 -6.54 -20.89
C GLU A 160 4.90 -5.48 -19.83
N ARG A 161 3.95 -4.61 -19.49
CA ARG A 161 4.09 -3.61 -18.42
C ARG A 161 4.32 -4.26 -17.07
N LEU A 162 3.67 -5.39 -16.76
CA LEU A 162 3.90 -6.11 -15.51
C LEU A 162 5.36 -6.50 -15.33
N ARG A 163 5.99 -7.01 -16.39
CA ARG A 163 7.41 -7.42 -16.36
C ARG A 163 8.33 -6.21 -16.17
N ASP A 164 8.03 -5.10 -16.84
CA ASP A 164 8.78 -3.85 -16.71
C ASP A 164 8.63 -3.22 -15.32
N LEU A 165 7.38 -3.12 -14.82
CA LEU A 165 7.05 -2.64 -13.48
C LEU A 165 7.74 -3.49 -12.42
N LYS A 166 7.68 -4.82 -12.51
CA LYS A 166 8.36 -5.74 -11.59
C LYS A 166 9.86 -5.46 -11.52
N SER A 167 10.50 -5.28 -12.68
CA SER A 167 11.94 -5.03 -12.76
C SER A 167 12.30 -3.65 -12.20
N SER A 168 11.54 -2.63 -12.57
CA SER A 168 11.71 -1.24 -12.13
C SER A 168 11.48 -1.06 -10.63
N ILE A 169 10.41 -1.65 -10.09
CA ILE A 169 10.09 -1.64 -8.65
C ILE A 169 11.20 -2.35 -7.88
N ARG A 170 11.60 -3.55 -8.31
CA ARG A 170 12.68 -4.30 -7.65
C ARG A 170 13.96 -3.48 -7.57
N TRP A 171 14.40 -2.93 -8.70
CA TRP A 171 15.64 -2.14 -8.77
C TRP A 171 15.56 -0.89 -7.88
N THR A 172 14.42 -0.21 -7.87
CA THR A 172 14.20 0.99 -7.05
C THR A 172 14.28 0.65 -5.56
N LEU A 173 13.53 -0.36 -5.12
CA LEU A 173 13.50 -0.77 -3.71
C LEU A 173 14.87 -1.26 -3.25
N GLU A 174 15.60 -1.99 -4.10
CA GLU A 174 16.97 -2.42 -3.81
C GLU A 174 17.90 -1.23 -3.63
N LYS A 175 17.87 -0.24 -4.54
CA LYS A 175 18.70 0.97 -4.43
C LYS A 175 18.36 1.82 -3.20
N MET A 176 17.08 1.96 -2.87
CA MET A 176 16.65 2.65 -1.65
C MET A 176 17.13 1.91 -0.40
N TYR A 177 17.09 0.57 -0.42
CA TYR A 177 17.57 -0.25 0.68
C TYR A 177 19.09 -0.15 0.87
N GLU A 178 19.87 -0.15 -0.22
CA GLU A 178 21.32 0.09 -0.17
C GLU A 178 21.65 1.47 0.44
N LYS A 179 20.87 2.51 0.12
CA LYS A 179 21.08 3.86 0.67
C LYS A 179 20.74 3.97 2.16
N THR A 180 19.73 3.24 2.62
CA THR A 180 19.36 3.20 4.03
C THR A 180 20.37 2.39 4.86
N LYS A 181 20.87 1.25 4.36
CA LYS A 181 21.97 0.51 5.01
C LYS A 181 23.32 1.22 4.93
N GLY A 182 23.63 1.89 3.82
CA GLY A 182 24.88 2.62 3.62
C GLY A 182 25.03 3.86 4.51
N LYS A 183 23.92 4.46 4.95
CA LYS A 183 23.94 5.54 5.96
C LYS A 183 24.23 5.06 7.39
N GLY A 184 24.00 3.78 7.69
CA GLY A 184 24.29 3.21 9.02
C GLY A 184 25.77 2.82 9.24
N ALA A 185 26.62 2.89 8.21
CA ALA A 185 28.02 2.46 8.26
C ALA A 185 29.04 3.60 8.41
N LEU A 186 28.59 4.85 8.61
CA LEU A 186 29.45 6.04 8.71
C LEU A 186 29.36 6.75 10.08
N GLU A 187 28.67 6.17 11.07
CA GLU A 187 28.57 6.71 12.45
C GLU A 187 29.11 5.74 13.52
N THR A 188 30.27 5.12 13.27
CA THR A 188 31.06 4.44 14.31
C THR A 188 32.50 4.91 14.30
#